data_AF-A0ABD5UVX3-F1
#
_entry.id   AF-A0ABD5UVX3-F1
#
_cell.length_a   1.000
_cell.length_b   1.000
_cell.length_c   1.000
_cell.angle_alpha   90.00
_cell.angle_beta   90.00
_cell.angle_gamma   90.00
#
_symmetry.space_group_name_H-M   'P 1'
#
loop_
_entity.id
_entity.type
_entity.pdbx_description
1 polymer ?
#
loop_
_entity_poly.entity_id
_entity_poly.type
_entity_poly.pdbx_seq_one_letter_code
_entity_poly.pdbx_strand_id
1 'polypeptide(L)'
;MDVDKHAEELASALGVDKTEVKADLENLLEYSVPIDEAKQSVRRKHDGGGGGSSPTPESVDLDEITTDHGNVTVTARVLSVGTRTIRYQGDDITIREGELADPTGTISYTAWRDFGFEPGDSVTIGNAGVREWEDAPELNLGDSTTVAMADEPVETDEPIGGDRSLIDLEPGDRGRNIEVRVLEVDSKTISGRDGETPILEGVVGDSTARLPFTDWQPRSEIEEGADLRIEDVYVREFRGVPSINLTEFSAVQPLSDPVAVNDDAPRLSIAEAVDAGGMFDVELVGTVLDVRDGSGFIERCPECGRVLQSGQCRSHGEVDGEDDLRTKAILDDGTATVTAILDRELTAEIYGGGIEAAREAARDAMDREVVAEAIAEELVGRSFRVRGSLSVDDYGANLDASAFEPATEDPAAVASDVLSDLREPAAATDGGADAASRGGER
;
A
#
# COMPACT_ATOMS: atom_id res chain seq x y z
N MET A 1 15.10 -9.09 37.65
CA MET A 1 13.85 -9.72 38.10
C MET A 1 14.13 -10.71 39.23
N ASP A 2 13.23 -10.84 40.21
CA ASP A 2 13.34 -11.85 41.29
C ASP A 2 12.57 -13.12 40.88
N VAL A 3 13.23 -13.97 40.08
CA VAL A 3 12.65 -15.23 39.58
C VAL A 3 12.26 -16.16 40.74
N ASP A 4 12.97 -16.08 41.87
CA ASP A 4 12.67 -16.85 43.08
C ASP A 4 11.29 -16.52 43.66
N LYS A 5 10.90 -15.24 43.63
CA LYS A 5 9.58 -14.80 44.08
C LYS A 5 8.47 -15.31 43.16
N HIS A 6 8.65 -15.20 41.84
CA HIS A 6 7.67 -15.69 40.88
C HIS A 6 7.53 -17.22 40.91
N ALA A 7 8.63 -17.94 41.10
CA ALA A 7 8.60 -19.39 41.26
C ALA A 7 7.87 -19.82 42.53
N GLU A 8 8.04 -19.10 43.64
CA GLU A 8 7.34 -19.38 44.91
C GLU A 8 5.85 -19.14 44.83
N GLU A 9 5.44 -18.01 44.23
CA GLU A 9 4.04 -17.68 43.99
C GLU A 9 3.37 -18.75 43.09
N LEU A 10 4.05 -19.14 42.01
CA LEU A 10 3.50 -20.07 41.03
C LEU A 10 3.46 -21.52 41.55
N ALA A 11 4.51 -21.98 42.22
CA ALA A 11 4.57 -23.30 42.84
C ALA A 11 3.50 -23.47 43.92
N SER A 12 3.26 -22.42 44.72
CA SER A 12 2.20 -22.41 45.75
C SER A 12 0.80 -22.50 45.13
N ALA A 13 0.57 -21.84 43.98
CA ALA A 13 -0.72 -21.87 43.28
C ALA A 13 -1.01 -23.21 42.59
N LEU A 14 0.03 -23.86 42.05
CA LEU A 14 -0.08 -25.12 41.32
C LEU A 14 0.07 -26.37 42.23
N GLY A 15 0.55 -26.19 43.46
CA GLY A 15 0.80 -27.30 44.38
C GLY A 15 1.98 -28.20 43.96
N VAL A 16 2.97 -27.63 43.26
CA VAL A 16 4.16 -28.33 42.72
C VAL A 16 5.45 -27.85 43.38
N ASP A 17 6.59 -28.48 43.08
CA ASP A 17 7.88 -28.12 43.67
C ASP A 17 8.40 -26.76 43.17
N LYS A 18 8.84 -25.89 44.09
CA LYS A 18 9.39 -24.56 43.76
C LYS A 18 10.64 -24.65 42.89
N THR A 19 11.49 -25.65 43.10
CA THR A 19 12.76 -25.82 42.36
C THR A 19 12.48 -26.20 40.92
N GLU A 20 11.48 -27.06 40.69
CA GLU A 20 11.03 -27.46 39.35
C GLU A 20 10.45 -26.26 38.59
N VAL A 21 9.54 -25.52 39.23
CA VAL A 21 8.96 -24.30 38.65
C VAL A 21 10.02 -23.23 38.38
N LYS A 22 10.99 -23.07 39.29
CA LYS A 22 12.08 -22.12 39.12
C LYS A 22 12.94 -22.48 37.92
N ALA A 23 13.33 -23.75 37.79
CA ALA A 23 14.15 -24.21 36.66
C ALA A 23 13.42 -24.02 35.32
N ASP A 24 12.12 -24.30 35.27
CA ASP A 24 11.32 -24.07 34.06
C ASP A 24 11.21 -22.56 33.73
N LEU A 25 10.98 -21.70 34.73
CA LEU A 25 10.96 -20.25 34.53
C LEU A 25 12.33 -19.72 34.07
N GLU A 26 13.42 -20.16 34.69
CA GLU A 26 14.78 -19.77 34.32
C GLU A 26 15.11 -20.18 32.88
N ASN A 27 14.69 -21.38 32.45
CA ASN A 27 14.88 -21.82 31.08
C ASN A 27 14.09 -20.99 30.07
N LEU A 28 12.83 -20.65 30.37
CA LEU A 28 12.01 -19.81 29.50
C LEU A 28 12.56 -18.38 29.39
N LEU A 29 13.03 -17.83 30.50
CA LEU A 29 13.68 -16.52 30.52
C LEU A 29 15.02 -16.49 29.77
N GLU A 30 15.74 -17.62 29.71
CA GLU A 30 16.96 -17.77 28.90
C GLU A 30 16.66 -17.60 27.40
N TYR A 31 15.45 -17.94 26.95
CA TYR A 31 14.96 -17.72 25.58
C TYR A 31 14.18 -16.41 25.44
N SER A 32 14.43 -15.43 26.32
CA SER A 32 13.79 -14.10 26.29
C SER A 32 12.25 -14.13 26.38
N VAL A 33 11.65 -15.22 26.87
CA VAL A 33 10.20 -15.31 27.03
C VAL A 33 9.77 -14.40 28.18
N PRO A 34 8.79 -13.49 27.98
CA PRO A 34 8.30 -12.63 29.05
C PRO A 34 7.89 -13.41 30.29
N ILE A 35 8.19 -12.89 31.49
CA ILE A 35 7.94 -13.59 32.76
C ILE A 35 6.50 -14.07 32.93
N ASP A 36 5.53 -13.34 32.38
CA ASP A 36 4.12 -13.73 32.45
C ASP A 36 3.76 -14.85 31.47
N GLU A 37 4.39 -14.90 30.28
CA GLU A 37 4.28 -16.05 29.37
C GLU A 37 5.01 -17.26 29.93
N ALA A 38 6.16 -17.05 30.55
CA ALA A 38 6.91 -18.11 31.22
C ALA A 38 6.04 -18.76 32.31
N LYS A 39 5.36 -17.95 33.13
CA LYS A 39 4.38 -18.45 34.11
C LYS A 39 3.22 -19.19 33.45
N GLN A 40 2.66 -18.69 32.34
CA GLN A 40 1.56 -19.36 31.64
C GLN A 40 1.98 -20.71 31.04
N SER A 41 3.17 -20.78 30.43
CA SER A 41 3.76 -22.01 29.90
C SER A 41 3.97 -23.04 30.99
N VAL A 42 4.49 -22.64 32.15
CA VAL A 42 4.63 -23.52 33.32
C VAL A 42 3.27 -23.97 33.84
N ARG A 43 2.26 -23.10 33.90
CA ARG A 43 0.88 -23.51 34.27
C ARG A 43 0.34 -24.58 33.32
N ARG A 44 0.43 -24.37 32.01
CA ARG A 44 -0.03 -25.33 30.99
C ARG A 44 0.67 -26.69 31.14
N LYS A 45 1.96 -26.68 31.44
CA LYS A 45 2.75 -27.91 31.69
C LYS A 45 2.22 -28.71 32.89
N HIS A 46 1.72 -28.06 33.93
CA HIS A 46 1.32 -28.72 35.18
C HIS A 46 -0.20 -29.00 35.31
N ASP A 47 -1.08 -28.33 34.54
CA ASP A 47 -2.55 -28.41 34.70
C ASP A 47 -3.23 -29.61 33.99
N GLY A 48 -2.47 -30.65 33.62
CA GLY A 48 -3.04 -31.99 33.33
C GLY A 48 -3.52 -32.28 31.89
N GLY A 49 -3.08 -31.52 30.88
CA GLY A 49 -3.17 -31.92 29.47
C GLY A 49 -2.04 -32.88 29.11
N GLY A 50 -2.34 -34.15 28.83
CA GLY A 50 -1.33 -35.22 28.75
C GLY A 50 -0.11 -34.95 27.86
N GLY A 51 1.07 -35.12 28.45
CA GLY A 51 2.19 -35.85 27.85
C GLY A 51 2.72 -35.40 26.48
N GLY A 52 2.64 -34.11 26.17
CA GLY A 52 3.42 -33.50 25.10
C GLY A 52 3.96 -32.18 25.63
N SER A 53 5.27 -31.96 25.54
CA SER A 53 5.82 -30.61 25.64
C SER A 53 5.07 -29.76 24.62
N SER A 54 4.10 -28.93 25.04
CA SER A 54 3.69 -27.83 24.16
C SER A 54 4.96 -27.01 23.97
N PRO A 55 5.50 -26.94 22.75
CA PRO A 55 6.73 -26.21 22.52
C PRO A 55 6.50 -24.80 23.00
N THR A 56 7.46 -24.29 23.77
CA THR A 56 7.53 -22.86 24.03
C THR A 56 7.53 -22.18 22.66
N PRO A 57 6.67 -21.18 22.41
CA PRO A 57 6.69 -20.46 21.15
C PRO A 57 8.12 -20.03 20.85
N GLU A 58 8.63 -20.44 19.70
CA GLU A 58 10.00 -20.17 19.29
C GLU A 58 10.22 -18.65 19.26
N SER A 59 11.38 -18.20 19.75
CA SER A 59 11.79 -16.81 19.55
C SER A 59 12.36 -16.71 18.15
N VAL A 60 11.77 -15.86 17.31
CA VAL A 60 12.07 -15.77 15.88
C VAL A 60 12.29 -14.31 15.52
N ASP A 61 13.30 -14.04 14.67
CA ASP A 61 13.52 -12.72 14.08
C ASP A 61 12.43 -12.44 13.02
N LEU A 62 12.08 -11.18 12.77
CA LEU A 62 10.88 -10.88 11.99
C LEU A 62 10.90 -11.42 10.55
N ASP A 63 12.05 -11.37 9.87
CA ASP A 63 12.23 -11.87 8.50
C ASP A 63 12.20 -13.41 8.37
N GLU A 64 12.36 -14.15 9.46
CA GLU A 64 12.29 -15.60 9.49
C GLU A 64 10.84 -16.12 9.64
N ILE A 65 9.89 -15.24 9.96
CA ILE A 65 8.49 -15.61 10.16
C ILE A 65 7.83 -15.91 8.81
N THR A 66 7.21 -17.08 8.72
CA THR A 66 6.48 -17.55 7.54
C THR A 66 5.09 -18.05 7.92
N THR A 67 4.21 -18.24 6.93
CA THR A 67 2.85 -18.75 7.13
C THR A 67 2.78 -20.19 7.66
N ASP A 68 3.90 -20.92 7.65
CA ASP A 68 4.02 -22.26 8.25
C ASP A 68 4.21 -22.22 9.78
N HIS A 69 4.52 -21.05 10.35
CA HIS A 69 4.67 -20.88 11.79
C HIS A 69 3.31 -20.94 12.49
N GLY A 70 3.30 -21.49 13.70
CA GLY A 70 2.14 -21.49 14.58
C GLY A 70 2.08 -20.23 15.45
N ASN A 71 2.59 -20.35 16.68
CA ASN A 71 2.76 -19.22 17.58
C ASN A 71 4.24 -18.93 17.78
N VAL A 72 4.62 -17.66 17.79
CA VAL A 72 6.00 -17.19 17.93
C VAL A 72 6.14 -16.20 19.09
N THR A 73 7.37 -16.01 19.53
CA THR A 73 7.79 -14.90 20.39
C THR A 73 8.67 -13.97 19.56
N VAL A 74 8.43 -12.66 19.61
CA VAL A 74 9.24 -11.66 18.89
C VAL A 74 9.62 -10.54 19.83
N THR A 75 10.78 -9.91 19.60
CA THR A 75 11.16 -8.66 20.28
C THR A 75 11.39 -7.59 19.23
N ALA A 76 10.51 -6.59 19.20
CA ALA A 76 10.46 -5.62 18.12
C ALA A 76 10.17 -4.20 18.61
N ARG A 77 10.51 -3.22 17.79
CA ARG A 77 10.09 -1.82 17.87
C ARG A 77 8.71 -1.68 17.27
N VAL A 78 7.79 -1.00 17.95
CA VAL A 78 6.48 -0.63 17.40
C VAL A 78 6.66 0.54 16.44
N LEU A 79 6.29 0.37 15.18
CA LEU A 79 6.36 1.43 14.18
C LEU A 79 5.07 2.25 14.13
N SER A 80 3.91 1.60 14.09
CA SER A 80 2.61 2.25 13.94
C SER A 80 1.54 1.55 14.78
N VAL A 81 0.50 2.32 15.15
CA VAL A 81 -0.68 1.80 15.86
C VAL A 81 -1.91 2.50 15.32
N GLY A 82 -2.62 1.83 14.41
CA GLY A 82 -3.91 2.23 13.86
C GLY A 82 -5.09 1.55 14.54
N THR A 83 -6.28 2.09 14.31
CA THR A 83 -7.54 1.59 14.89
C THR A 83 -8.57 1.36 13.81
N ARG A 84 -9.25 0.20 13.85
CA ARG A 84 -10.40 -0.04 12.99
C ARG A 84 -11.46 -0.90 13.63
N THR A 85 -12.67 -0.78 13.09
CA THR A 85 -13.79 -1.65 13.40
C THR A 85 -13.88 -2.74 12.35
N ILE A 86 -13.88 -4.00 12.77
CA ILE A 86 -14.15 -5.15 11.92
C ILE A 86 -15.42 -5.84 12.36
N ARG A 87 -16.17 -6.38 11.40
CA ARG A 87 -17.36 -7.16 11.70
C ARG A 87 -17.03 -8.63 11.75
N TYR A 88 -17.14 -9.21 12.93
CA TYR A 88 -16.81 -10.61 13.18
C TYR A 88 -18.01 -11.33 13.81
N GLN A 89 -18.48 -12.40 13.17
CA GLN A 89 -19.66 -13.18 13.60
C GLN A 89 -20.95 -12.34 13.82
N GLY A 90 -21.04 -11.17 13.19
CA GLY A 90 -22.21 -10.29 13.26
C GLY A 90 -22.06 -9.12 14.24
N ASP A 91 -21.05 -9.18 15.11
CA ASP A 91 -20.70 -8.13 16.06
C ASP A 91 -19.56 -7.26 15.52
N ASP A 92 -19.58 -5.98 15.88
CA ASP A 92 -18.52 -5.03 15.56
C ASP A 92 -17.45 -5.10 16.66
N ILE A 93 -16.21 -5.39 16.27
CA ILE A 93 -15.06 -5.51 17.16
C ILE A 93 -14.05 -4.43 16.76
N THR A 94 -13.68 -3.59 17.72
CA THR A 94 -12.56 -2.66 17.55
C THR A 94 -11.25 -3.40 17.77
N ILE A 95 -10.36 -3.29 16.79
CA ILE A 95 -9.02 -3.88 16.82
C ILE A 95 -7.96 -2.80 16.65
N ARG A 96 -6.73 -3.09 17.07
CA ARG A 96 -5.54 -2.32 16.72
C ARG A 96 -4.76 -3.05 15.66
N GLU A 97 -4.07 -2.32 14.80
CA GLU A 97 -3.24 -2.89 13.75
C GLU A 97 -2.09 -1.95 13.42
N GLY A 98 -1.04 -2.45 12.81
CA GLY A 98 0.14 -1.65 12.49
C GLY A 98 1.32 -2.52 12.14
N GLU A 99 2.52 -1.97 12.31
CA GLU A 99 3.77 -2.63 11.97
C GLU A 99 4.74 -2.66 13.15
N LEU A 100 5.52 -3.72 13.17
CA LEU A 100 6.64 -3.93 14.07
C LEU A 100 7.91 -4.05 13.24
N ALA A 101 9.05 -3.64 13.81
CA ALA A 101 10.35 -3.78 13.16
C ALA A 101 11.43 -4.28 14.13
N ASP A 102 12.39 -5.00 13.59
CA ASP A 102 13.64 -5.36 14.24
C ASP A 102 14.79 -5.13 13.24
N PRO A 103 16.05 -5.48 13.58
CA PRO A 103 17.16 -5.33 12.64
C PRO A 103 17.08 -6.22 11.39
N THR A 104 16.16 -7.18 11.32
CA THR A 104 16.04 -8.12 10.20
C THR A 104 14.92 -7.75 9.24
N GLY A 105 13.85 -7.10 9.72
CA GLY A 105 12.81 -6.55 8.85
C GLY A 105 11.61 -5.97 9.56
N THR A 106 10.51 -5.86 8.83
CA THR A 106 9.20 -5.43 9.33
C THR A 106 8.17 -6.55 9.24
N ILE A 107 7.18 -6.53 10.13
CA ILE A 107 6.00 -7.40 10.03
C ILE A 107 4.75 -6.65 10.44
N SER A 108 3.65 -6.91 9.74
CA SER A 108 2.33 -6.40 10.11
C SER A 108 1.77 -7.17 11.31
N TYR A 109 0.89 -6.51 12.06
CA TYR A 109 0.15 -7.16 13.13
C TYR A 109 -1.31 -6.71 13.22
N THR A 110 -2.14 -7.61 13.73
CA THR A 110 -3.50 -7.33 14.21
C THR A 110 -3.60 -7.72 15.69
N ALA A 111 -4.01 -6.78 16.54
CA ALA A 111 -4.29 -6.99 17.95
C ALA A 111 -5.80 -6.91 18.23
N TRP A 112 -6.36 -8.01 18.73
CA TRP A 112 -7.80 -8.16 19.01
C TRP A 112 -8.27 -7.48 20.29
N ARG A 113 -7.33 -6.89 21.03
CA ARG A 113 -7.54 -6.11 22.24
C ARG A 113 -6.42 -5.09 22.36
N ASP A 114 -6.63 -4.09 23.20
CA ASP A 114 -5.60 -3.11 23.52
C ASP A 114 -4.55 -3.71 24.47
N PHE A 115 -3.27 -3.64 24.07
CA PHE A 115 -2.12 -4.05 24.88
C PHE A 115 -1.36 -2.86 25.48
N GLY A 116 -1.73 -1.63 25.12
CA GLY A 116 -1.22 -0.39 25.70
C GLY A 116 0.18 0.03 25.26
N PHE A 117 0.72 -0.54 24.19
CA PHE A 117 1.96 -0.05 23.58
C PHE A 117 1.68 1.06 22.57
N GLU A 118 2.65 1.96 22.40
CA GLU A 118 2.59 3.12 21.51
C GLU A 118 3.70 3.04 20.44
N PRO A 119 3.59 3.78 19.32
CA PRO A 119 4.69 3.91 18.37
C PRO A 119 5.98 4.34 19.07
N GLY A 120 7.05 3.60 18.85
CA GLY A 120 8.35 3.81 19.48
C GLY A 120 8.56 3.03 20.78
N ASP A 121 7.61 2.24 21.24
CA ASP A 121 7.90 1.26 22.28
C ASP A 121 8.73 0.10 21.72
N SER A 122 9.64 -0.45 22.53
CA SER A 122 10.29 -1.73 22.23
C SER A 122 9.68 -2.79 23.11
N VAL A 123 9.07 -3.80 22.50
CA VAL A 123 8.24 -4.80 23.17
C VAL A 123 8.67 -6.21 22.82
N THR A 124 8.60 -7.09 23.82
CA THR A 124 8.64 -8.54 23.62
C THR A 124 7.22 -9.08 23.65
N ILE A 125 6.78 -9.63 22.53
CA ILE A 125 5.43 -10.16 22.31
C ILE A 125 5.55 -11.68 22.34
N GLY A 126 5.08 -12.30 23.41
CA GLY A 126 5.08 -13.74 23.59
C GLY A 126 3.78 -14.37 23.10
N ASN A 127 3.90 -15.51 22.41
CA ASN A 127 2.77 -16.33 21.95
C ASN A 127 1.83 -15.57 20.99
N ALA A 128 2.40 -14.78 20.06
CA ALA A 128 1.68 -14.20 18.94
C ALA A 128 1.38 -15.29 17.90
N GLY A 129 0.14 -15.41 17.44
CA GLY A 129 -0.20 -16.35 16.38
C GLY A 129 0.21 -15.80 15.01
N VAL A 130 0.70 -16.64 14.11
CA VAL A 130 1.01 -16.25 12.74
C VAL A 130 -0.16 -16.63 11.83
N ARG A 131 -0.57 -15.72 10.95
CA ARG A 131 -1.63 -15.95 9.95
C ARG A 131 -1.20 -15.40 8.60
N GLU A 132 -1.76 -15.94 7.53
CA GLU A 132 -1.60 -15.40 6.19
C GLU A 132 -2.64 -14.27 5.96
N TRP A 133 -2.16 -13.12 5.52
CA TRP A 133 -2.94 -11.96 5.12
C TRP A 133 -2.33 -11.36 3.86
N GLU A 134 -3.12 -11.25 2.78
CA GLU A 134 -2.65 -10.72 1.48
C GLU A 134 -1.34 -11.39 1.01
N ASP A 135 -1.30 -12.73 1.11
CA ASP A 135 -0.16 -13.59 0.74
C ASP A 135 1.14 -13.35 1.56
N ALA A 136 1.05 -12.60 2.67
CA ALA A 136 2.14 -12.32 3.60
C ALA A 136 1.83 -12.84 5.03
N PRO A 137 2.86 -13.16 5.84
CA PRO A 137 2.67 -13.48 7.26
C PRO A 137 2.32 -12.22 8.07
N GLU A 138 1.30 -12.32 8.92
CA GLU A 138 0.86 -11.28 9.86
C GLU A 138 0.80 -11.86 11.29
N LEU A 139 1.28 -11.08 12.26
CA LEU A 139 1.16 -11.41 13.68
C LEU A 139 -0.24 -11.11 14.22
N ASN A 140 -0.77 -12.02 15.03
CA ASN A 140 -2.11 -11.94 15.57
C ASN A 140 -2.08 -12.05 17.10
N LEU A 141 -2.37 -10.94 17.77
CA LEU A 141 -2.24 -10.78 19.22
C LEU A 141 -3.60 -10.90 19.88
N GLY A 142 -3.80 -11.95 20.67
CA GLY A 142 -5.08 -12.30 21.28
C GLY A 142 -5.04 -12.43 22.80
N ASP A 143 -6.03 -13.13 23.36
CA ASP A 143 -6.14 -13.34 24.81
C ASP A 143 -4.95 -14.12 25.40
N SER A 144 -4.36 -15.03 24.62
CA SER A 144 -3.21 -15.83 25.02
C SER A 144 -1.86 -15.15 24.76
N THR A 145 -1.85 -13.97 24.15
CA THR A 145 -0.64 -13.21 23.87
C THR A 145 -0.24 -12.39 25.09
N THR A 146 1.07 -12.34 25.36
CA THR A 146 1.65 -11.47 26.38
C THR A 146 2.50 -10.41 25.73
N VAL A 147 2.53 -9.22 26.32
CA VAL A 147 3.37 -8.12 25.87
C VAL A 147 4.10 -7.58 27.10
N ALA A 148 5.41 -7.46 26.99
CA ALA A 148 6.26 -6.82 27.99
C ALA A 148 7.17 -5.80 27.30
N MET A 149 7.57 -4.76 28.00
CA MET A 149 8.61 -3.86 27.50
C MET A 149 9.93 -4.63 27.43
N ALA A 150 10.66 -4.46 26.32
CA ALA A 150 11.99 -5.01 26.16
C ALA A 150 12.97 -4.34 27.13
N ASP A 151 13.98 -5.10 27.59
CA ASP A 151 15.00 -4.57 28.51
C ASP A 151 15.92 -3.54 27.83
N GLU A 152 16.14 -3.70 26.51
CA GLU A 152 16.92 -2.80 25.67
C GLU A 152 16.07 -2.29 24.50
N PRO A 153 16.28 -1.04 24.03
CA PRO A 153 15.64 -0.55 22.81
C PRO A 153 16.02 -1.43 21.61
N VAL A 154 15.03 -1.82 20.83
CA VAL A 154 15.22 -2.48 19.55
C VAL A 154 15.53 -1.41 18.50
N GLU A 155 16.68 -1.52 17.86
CA GLU A 155 17.12 -0.63 16.79
C GLU A 155 16.40 -0.96 15.49
N THR A 156 16.06 0.07 14.72
CA THR A 156 15.49 -0.04 13.38
C THR A 156 15.77 1.25 12.61
N ASP A 157 15.98 1.12 11.30
CA ASP A 157 16.09 2.27 10.39
C ASP A 157 14.71 2.75 9.90
N GLU A 158 13.65 2.02 10.24
CA GLU A 158 12.28 2.30 9.81
C GLU A 158 11.67 3.52 10.52
N PRO A 159 10.89 4.34 9.81
CA PRO A 159 10.26 5.51 10.39
C PRO A 159 9.17 5.15 11.41
N ILE A 160 9.41 5.58 12.65
CA ILE A 160 8.50 5.40 13.78
C ILE A 160 7.39 6.46 13.75
N GLY A 161 6.15 6.03 13.97
CA GLY A 161 4.96 6.86 13.99
C GLY A 161 4.20 6.81 12.66
N GLY A 162 2.99 7.37 12.68
CA GLY A 162 2.09 7.37 11.53
C GLY A 162 2.45 8.39 10.44
N ASP A 163 3.26 9.41 10.75
CA ASP A 163 3.52 10.53 9.85
C ASP A 163 4.18 10.06 8.53
N ARG A 164 3.51 10.30 7.40
CA ARG A 164 3.97 9.96 6.04
C ARG A 164 3.63 11.09 5.07
N SER A 165 4.44 11.24 4.03
CA SER A 165 4.08 12.04 2.87
C SER A 165 3.20 11.22 1.93
N LEU A 166 2.43 11.88 1.06
CA LEU A 166 1.46 11.18 0.21
C LEU A 166 2.12 10.21 -0.79
N ILE A 167 3.35 10.49 -1.25
CA ILE A 167 4.06 9.59 -2.16
C ILE A 167 4.52 8.29 -1.49
N ASP A 168 4.65 8.29 -0.16
CA ASP A 168 5.12 7.14 0.63
C ASP A 168 3.95 6.25 1.12
N LEU A 169 2.71 6.53 0.72
CA LEU A 169 1.54 5.79 1.14
C LEU A 169 1.24 4.63 0.21
N GLU A 170 1.14 3.43 0.77
CA GLU A 170 0.92 2.19 0.01
C GLU A 170 -0.40 1.51 0.41
N PRO A 171 -1.10 0.81 -0.50
CA PRO A 171 -2.26 0.00 -0.14
C PRO A 171 -1.89 -1.02 0.95
N GLY A 172 -2.68 -1.05 2.01
CA GLY A 172 -2.40 -1.89 3.19
C GLY A 172 -1.86 -1.11 4.38
N ASP A 173 -1.41 0.13 4.18
CA ASP A 173 -1.00 1.04 5.25
C ASP A 173 -2.12 1.30 6.25
N ARG A 174 -1.76 1.28 7.54
CA ARG A 174 -2.69 1.43 8.68
C ARG A 174 -2.10 2.37 9.72
N GLY A 175 -2.95 3.18 10.35
CA GLY A 175 -2.53 4.09 11.41
C GLY A 175 -1.58 5.18 10.93
N ARG A 176 -1.73 5.62 9.67
CA ARG A 176 -0.91 6.69 9.11
C ARG A 176 -1.49 8.07 9.47
N ASN A 177 -0.62 9.06 9.47
CA ASN A 177 -0.94 10.46 9.68
C ASN A 177 -0.41 11.27 8.50
N ILE A 178 -1.20 12.24 8.05
CA ILE A 178 -0.89 13.06 6.88
C ILE A 178 -1.17 14.53 7.17
N GLU A 179 -0.39 15.41 6.56
CA GLU A 179 -0.64 16.85 6.52
C GLU A 179 -0.89 17.24 5.07
N VAL A 180 -2.13 17.61 4.77
CA VAL A 180 -2.61 17.75 3.39
C VAL A 180 -3.48 18.97 3.21
N ARG A 181 -3.59 19.43 1.96
CA ARG A 181 -4.66 20.32 1.53
C ARG A 181 -5.74 19.53 0.80
N VAL A 182 -7.00 19.82 1.11
CA VAL A 182 -8.15 19.33 0.34
C VAL A 182 -8.23 20.09 -0.98
N LEU A 183 -8.12 19.38 -2.11
CA LEU A 183 -8.16 19.95 -3.45
C LEU A 183 -9.55 19.88 -4.06
N GLU A 184 -10.26 18.78 -3.81
CA GLU A 184 -11.61 18.53 -4.30
C GLU A 184 -12.37 17.76 -3.22
N VAL A 185 -13.67 18.03 -3.06
CA VAL A 185 -14.53 17.28 -2.15
C VAL A 185 -15.98 17.29 -2.63
N ASP A 186 -16.57 16.11 -2.72
CA ASP A 186 -17.96 15.88 -3.09
C ASP A 186 -18.67 15.02 -2.04
N SER A 187 -19.93 15.38 -1.76
CA SER A 187 -20.79 14.59 -0.88
C SER A 187 -21.59 13.58 -1.67
N LYS A 188 -21.65 12.34 -1.19
CA LYS A 188 -22.38 11.26 -1.85
C LYS A 188 -23.06 10.36 -0.84
N THR A 189 -24.18 9.76 -1.24
CA THR A 189 -24.79 8.67 -0.48
C THR A 189 -24.60 7.39 -1.26
N ILE A 190 -24.00 6.39 -0.61
CA ILE A 190 -23.80 5.07 -1.19
C ILE A 190 -24.73 4.06 -0.52
N SER A 191 -25.31 3.16 -1.32
CA SER A 191 -26.12 2.06 -0.82
C SER A 191 -25.21 0.88 -0.45
N GLY A 192 -24.99 0.69 0.84
CA GLY A 192 -24.21 -0.43 1.39
C GLY A 192 -25.07 -1.54 1.96
N ARG A 193 -24.40 -2.54 2.55
CA ARG A 193 -25.06 -3.66 3.25
C ARG A 193 -25.92 -3.18 4.42
N ASP A 194 -25.48 -2.14 5.11
CA ASP A 194 -26.16 -1.55 6.27
C ASP A 194 -27.11 -0.40 5.89
N GLY A 195 -27.39 -0.25 4.59
CA GLY A 195 -28.28 0.76 4.04
C GLY A 195 -27.53 1.96 3.44
N GLU A 196 -28.24 3.07 3.32
CA GLU A 196 -27.70 4.33 2.79
C GLU A 196 -26.66 4.92 3.76
N THR A 197 -25.45 5.14 3.26
CA THR A 197 -24.33 5.71 4.03
C THR A 197 -23.86 6.99 3.33
N PRO A 198 -23.95 8.16 3.97
CA PRO A 198 -23.35 9.38 3.43
C PRO A 198 -21.84 9.34 3.62
N ILE A 199 -21.10 9.74 2.58
CA ILE A 199 -19.63 9.81 2.56
C ILE A 199 -19.19 11.14 1.93
N LEU A 200 -17.96 11.55 2.21
CA LEU A 200 -17.22 12.50 1.36
C LEU A 200 -16.21 11.73 0.52
N GLU A 201 -16.12 12.04 -0.76
CA GLU A 201 -15.06 11.57 -1.65
C GLU A 201 -14.38 12.78 -2.30
N GLY A 202 -13.09 12.69 -2.58
CA GLY A 202 -12.35 13.83 -3.12
C GLY A 202 -10.88 13.56 -3.29
N VAL A 203 -10.10 14.63 -3.47
CA VAL A 203 -8.65 14.58 -3.67
C VAL A 203 -7.96 15.46 -2.63
N VAL A 204 -6.91 14.94 -2.01
CA VAL A 204 -5.98 15.69 -1.16
C VAL A 204 -4.61 15.73 -1.79
N GLY A 205 -3.83 16.76 -1.49
CA GLY A 205 -2.48 16.91 -1.99
C GLY A 205 -1.51 17.46 -0.95
N ASP A 206 -0.25 17.12 -1.12
CA ASP A 206 0.89 17.71 -0.43
C ASP A 206 1.99 18.06 -1.46
N SER A 207 3.21 18.34 -1.00
CA SER A 207 4.32 18.69 -1.89
C SER A 207 4.87 17.50 -2.69
N THR A 208 4.44 16.28 -2.38
CA THR A 208 4.98 15.03 -2.92
C THR A 208 4.02 14.37 -3.91
N ALA A 209 2.72 14.34 -3.63
CA ALA A 209 1.73 13.68 -4.47
C ALA A 209 0.31 14.21 -4.24
N ARG A 210 -0.63 13.63 -4.99
CA ARG A 210 -2.07 13.76 -4.78
C ARG A 210 -2.67 12.38 -4.65
N LEU A 211 -3.62 12.21 -3.73
CA LEU A 211 -4.32 10.95 -3.54
C LEU A 211 -5.83 11.16 -3.35
N PRO A 212 -6.63 10.21 -3.83
CA PRO A 212 -8.06 10.22 -3.59
C PRO A 212 -8.33 9.81 -2.14
N PHE A 213 -9.31 10.44 -1.51
CA PHE A 213 -9.75 10.08 -0.17
C PHE A 213 -11.23 9.71 -0.12
N THR A 214 -11.60 8.95 0.91
CA THR A 214 -12.99 8.71 1.32
C THR A 214 -13.12 8.94 2.82
N ASP A 215 -14.00 9.87 3.21
CA ASP A 215 -14.43 10.01 4.60
C ASP A 215 -15.77 9.28 4.80
N TRP A 216 -15.74 8.22 5.60
CA TRP A 216 -16.90 7.42 5.96
C TRP A 216 -17.79 8.08 7.04
N GLN A 217 -17.33 9.19 7.62
CA GLN A 217 -18.09 10.02 8.55
C GLN A 217 -18.00 11.48 8.14
N PRO A 218 -18.82 11.97 7.19
CA PRO A 218 -18.71 13.29 6.58
C PRO A 218 -18.44 14.43 7.58
N ARG A 219 -17.17 14.80 7.75
CA ARG A 219 -16.73 15.88 8.64
C ARG A 219 -16.85 17.22 7.96
N SER A 220 -17.31 18.23 8.71
CA SER A 220 -17.42 19.60 8.22
C SER A 220 -16.08 20.29 7.99
N GLU A 221 -15.04 19.77 8.63
CA GLU A 221 -13.66 20.24 8.56
C GLU A 221 -13.02 19.94 7.20
N ILE A 222 -13.56 18.96 6.45
CA ILE A 222 -13.09 18.58 5.13
C ILE A 222 -13.86 19.40 4.08
N GLU A 223 -13.32 20.58 3.79
CA GLU A 223 -13.82 21.49 2.75
C GLU A 223 -12.71 21.85 1.76
N GLU A 224 -13.07 22.16 0.51
CA GLU A 224 -12.11 22.52 -0.53
C GLU A 224 -11.22 23.70 -0.08
N GLY A 225 -9.89 23.52 -0.19
CA GLY A 225 -8.88 24.48 0.24
C GLY A 225 -8.48 24.39 1.71
N ALA A 226 -9.10 23.51 2.52
CA ALA A 226 -8.71 23.30 3.91
C ALA A 226 -7.33 22.63 4.02
N ASP A 227 -6.48 23.17 4.89
CA ASP A 227 -5.20 22.58 5.29
C ASP A 227 -5.41 21.80 6.58
N LEU A 228 -5.15 20.48 6.56
CA LEU A 228 -5.56 19.55 7.61
C LEU A 228 -4.41 18.64 8.01
N ARG A 229 -4.29 18.39 9.31
CA ARG A 229 -3.63 17.20 9.86
C ARG A 229 -4.69 16.14 10.10
N ILE A 230 -4.49 14.97 9.50
CA ILE A 230 -5.40 13.84 9.59
C ILE A 230 -4.62 12.67 10.17
N GLU A 231 -5.06 12.14 11.30
CA GLU A 231 -4.41 11.03 12.01
C GLU A 231 -5.27 9.78 11.98
N ASP A 232 -4.63 8.61 12.07
CA ASP A 232 -5.25 7.28 12.01
C ASP A 232 -6.07 7.07 10.72
N VAL A 233 -5.44 7.33 9.58
CA VAL A 233 -5.95 6.92 8.26
C VAL A 233 -5.45 5.53 7.91
N TYR A 234 -6.21 4.85 7.06
CA TYR A 234 -5.75 3.64 6.39
C TYR A 234 -5.80 3.84 4.87
N VAL A 235 -4.95 3.09 4.17
CA VAL A 235 -4.85 3.16 2.71
C VAL A 235 -5.30 1.84 2.14
N ARG A 236 -6.17 1.91 1.14
CA ARG A 236 -6.61 0.74 0.37
C ARG A 236 -6.50 1.03 -1.11
N GLU A 237 -6.47 -0.02 -1.90
CA GLU A 237 -6.60 0.14 -3.34
C GLU A 237 -8.05 0.53 -3.71
N PHE A 238 -8.18 1.51 -4.59
CA PHE A 238 -9.43 1.83 -5.27
C PHE A 238 -9.16 2.07 -6.75
N ARG A 239 -9.69 1.18 -7.60
CA ARG A 239 -9.45 1.23 -9.07
C ARG A 239 -7.95 1.17 -9.42
N GLY A 240 -7.19 0.33 -8.72
CA GLY A 240 -5.78 0.11 -9.00
C GLY A 240 -4.84 1.22 -8.50
N VAL A 241 -5.32 2.16 -7.67
CA VAL A 241 -4.48 3.21 -7.07
C VAL A 241 -4.67 3.29 -5.55
N PRO A 242 -3.67 3.76 -4.80
CA PRO A 242 -3.82 4.01 -3.37
C PRO A 242 -4.92 5.03 -3.08
N SER A 243 -5.72 4.80 -2.05
CA SER A 243 -6.77 5.70 -1.60
C SER A 243 -6.82 5.78 -0.08
N ILE A 244 -6.82 7.00 0.43
CA ILE A 244 -6.85 7.33 1.85
C ILE A 244 -8.28 7.17 2.37
N ASN A 245 -8.46 6.54 3.52
CA ASN A 245 -9.78 6.33 4.11
C ASN A 245 -9.79 6.78 5.57
N LEU A 246 -10.79 7.59 5.90
CA LEU A 246 -11.03 8.10 7.25
C LEU A 246 -12.21 7.37 7.87
N THR A 247 -12.05 6.90 9.10
CA THR A 247 -13.07 6.16 9.87
C THR A 247 -13.56 7.00 11.05
N GLU A 248 -14.38 6.41 11.92
CA GLU A 248 -14.72 7.00 13.22
C GLU A 248 -13.52 7.25 14.15
N PHE A 249 -12.39 6.60 13.91
CA PHE A 249 -11.18 6.74 14.73
C PHE A 249 -10.27 7.87 14.24
N SER A 250 -10.41 8.29 12.98
CA SER A 250 -9.55 9.29 12.40
C SER A 250 -9.78 10.67 13.04
N ALA A 251 -8.69 11.32 13.45
CA ALA A 251 -8.72 12.67 14.01
C ALA A 251 -8.38 13.67 12.91
N VAL A 252 -9.24 14.67 12.70
CA VAL A 252 -9.05 15.73 11.71
C VAL A 252 -8.87 17.05 12.44
N GLN A 253 -7.77 17.74 12.18
CA GLN A 253 -7.43 19.01 12.81
C GLN A 253 -7.00 20.03 11.75
N PRO A 254 -7.62 21.23 11.70
CA PRO A 254 -7.14 22.30 10.84
C PRO A 254 -5.72 22.74 11.20
N LEU A 255 -4.88 22.92 10.20
CA LEU A 255 -3.54 23.48 10.33
C LEU A 255 -3.59 25.00 10.23
N SER A 256 -2.73 25.68 11.00
CA SER A 256 -2.57 27.14 10.91
C SER A 256 -1.71 27.55 9.72
N ASP A 257 -0.74 26.72 9.36
CA ASP A 257 0.19 26.96 8.28
C ASP A 257 -0.29 26.21 7.03
N PRO A 258 -0.26 26.86 5.86
CA PRO A 258 -0.73 26.24 4.63
C PRO A 258 0.18 25.08 4.23
N VAL A 259 -0.43 23.96 3.83
CA VAL A 259 0.30 22.84 3.23
C VAL A 259 0.69 23.22 1.81
N ALA A 260 1.96 23.06 1.47
CA ALA A 260 2.42 23.24 0.11
C ALA A 260 1.90 22.07 -0.73
N VAL A 261 1.31 22.37 -1.88
CA VAL A 261 0.82 21.36 -2.83
C VAL A 261 1.61 21.48 -4.12
N ASN A 262 2.05 20.34 -4.66
CA ASN A 262 2.61 20.32 -6.00
C ASN A 262 1.49 20.39 -7.05
N ASP A 263 1.60 21.35 -7.96
CA ASP A 263 0.67 21.48 -9.08
C ASP A 263 0.94 20.42 -10.16
N ASP A 264 2.21 20.08 -10.31
CA ASP A 264 2.71 19.06 -11.22
C ASP A 264 2.66 17.69 -10.55
N ALA A 265 2.34 16.66 -11.33
CA ALA A 265 2.42 15.29 -10.87
C ALA A 265 3.89 14.87 -10.69
N PRO A 266 4.21 13.98 -9.73
CA PRO A 266 5.51 13.33 -9.69
C PRO A 266 5.82 12.69 -11.05
N ARG A 267 7.02 12.96 -11.55
CA ARG A 267 7.52 12.39 -12.80
C ARG A 267 8.46 11.23 -12.50
N LEU A 268 8.10 10.05 -12.95
CA LEU A 268 8.87 8.81 -12.74
C LEU A 268 9.18 8.12 -14.07
N SER A 269 10.15 7.21 -14.06
CA SER A 269 10.26 6.23 -15.14
C SER A 269 9.06 5.27 -15.10
N ILE A 270 8.75 4.65 -16.24
CA ILE A 270 7.65 3.68 -16.32
C ILE A 270 7.94 2.48 -15.40
N ALA A 271 9.20 2.03 -15.28
CA ALA A 271 9.55 0.93 -14.39
C ALA A 271 9.27 1.27 -12.92
N GLU A 272 9.78 2.41 -12.42
CA GLU A 272 9.53 2.85 -11.04
C GLU A 272 8.04 2.99 -10.75
N ALA A 273 7.30 3.54 -11.72
CA ALA A 273 5.87 3.73 -11.60
C ALA A 273 5.09 2.41 -11.52
N VAL A 274 5.53 1.39 -12.28
CA VAL A 274 4.94 0.05 -12.26
C VAL A 274 5.33 -0.72 -11.01
N ASP A 275 6.58 -0.61 -10.56
CA ASP A 275 7.07 -1.26 -9.36
C ASP A 275 6.37 -0.75 -8.08
N ALA A 276 5.89 0.50 -8.09
CA ALA A 276 5.05 1.07 -7.03
C ALA A 276 3.62 0.46 -6.94
N GLY A 277 3.23 -0.42 -7.87
CA GLY A 277 1.93 -1.12 -7.83
C GLY A 277 0.70 -0.27 -8.22
N GLY A 278 0.87 1.02 -8.48
CA GLY A 278 -0.18 1.93 -8.95
C GLY A 278 -0.06 3.33 -8.34
N MET A 279 -0.51 4.36 -9.05
CA MET A 279 -0.43 5.76 -8.62
C MET A 279 -1.59 6.59 -9.15
N PHE A 280 -2.14 7.48 -8.32
CA PHE A 280 -3.31 8.27 -8.71
C PHE A 280 -3.00 9.41 -9.70
N ASP A 281 -1.90 10.12 -9.51
CA ASP A 281 -1.53 11.27 -10.31
C ASP A 281 -0.02 11.24 -10.58
N VAL A 282 0.35 10.67 -11.73
CA VAL A 282 1.75 10.52 -12.17
C VAL A 282 1.92 11.10 -13.56
N GLU A 283 3.06 11.74 -13.84
CA GLU A 283 3.49 12.07 -15.19
C GLU A 283 4.53 11.07 -15.69
N LEU A 284 4.25 10.45 -16.84
CA LEU A 284 5.17 9.55 -17.54
C LEU A 284 5.54 10.14 -18.89
N VAL A 285 6.79 9.94 -19.30
CA VAL A 285 7.29 10.43 -20.60
C VAL A 285 7.90 9.29 -21.37
N GLY A 286 7.36 9.04 -22.56
CA GLY A 286 7.84 7.93 -23.39
C GLY A 286 7.46 8.10 -24.85
N THR A 287 7.91 7.16 -25.66
CA THR A 287 7.59 7.06 -27.09
C THR A 287 6.41 6.13 -27.29
N VAL A 288 5.44 6.55 -28.11
CA VAL A 288 4.32 5.69 -28.49
C VAL A 288 4.82 4.66 -29.50
N LEU A 289 4.79 3.38 -29.14
CA LEU A 289 5.23 2.27 -29.98
C LEU A 289 4.12 1.74 -30.88
N ASP A 290 2.88 1.75 -30.38
CA ASP A 290 1.74 1.14 -31.05
C ASP A 290 0.41 1.73 -30.57
N VAL A 291 -0.63 1.60 -31.37
CA VAL A 291 -2.02 1.90 -31.01
C VAL A 291 -2.81 0.59 -31.08
N ARG A 292 -3.30 0.11 -29.93
CA ARG A 292 -3.93 -1.21 -29.81
C ARG A 292 -5.32 -1.26 -30.44
N ASP A 293 -5.75 -2.47 -30.78
CA ASP A 293 -7.13 -2.78 -31.17
C ASP A 293 -8.17 -2.24 -30.16
N GLY A 294 -9.31 -1.82 -30.69
CA GLY A 294 -10.34 -1.13 -29.89
C GLY A 294 -9.95 0.30 -29.53
N SER A 295 -9.10 0.93 -30.34
CA SER A 295 -8.85 2.37 -30.40
C SER A 295 -9.64 3.01 -31.56
N GLY A 296 -9.67 4.34 -31.60
CA GLY A 296 -10.41 5.10 -32.59
C GLY A 296 -11.92 5.09 -32.33
N PHE A 297 -12.70 4.79 -33.36
CA PHE A 297 -14.16 4.83 -33.33
C PHE A 297 -14.76 3.49 -32.88
N ILE A 298 -15.26 3.46 -31.65
CA ILE A 298 -15.73 2.25 -30.98
C ILE A 298 -17.23 2.31 -30.67
N GLU A 299 -17.81 1.18 -30.30
CA GLU A 299 -19.16 1.10 -29.71
C GLU A 299 -19.08 0.56 -28.30
N ARG A 300 -19.92 1.08 -27.40
CA ARG A 300 -20.07 0.58 -26.05
C ARG A 300 -21.44 -0.05 -25.83
N CYS A 301 -21.46 -1.06 -24.97
CA CYS A 301 -22.70 -1.62 -24.46
C CYS A 301 -23.42 -0.57 -23.61
N PRO A 302 -24.68 -0.19 -23.91
CA PRO A 302 -25.42 0.79 -23.12
C PRO A 302 -25.71 0.33 -21.68
N GLU A 303 -25.63 -0.98 -21.42
CA GLU A 303 -25.91 -1.54 -20.09
C GLU A 303 -24.68 -1.58 -19.17
N CYS A 304 -23.46 -1.70 -19.70
CA CYS A 304 -22.25 -1.83 -18.88
C CYS A 304 -21.03 -1.03 -19.34
N GLY A 305 -21.14 -0.25 -20.42
CA GLY A 305 -20.06 0.60 -20.93
C GLY A 305 -18.88 -0.15 -21.56
N ARG A 306 -18.88 -1.49 -21.60
CA ARG A 306 -17.81 -2.27 -22.23
C ARG A 306 -17.84 -2.12 -23.75
N VAL A 307 -16.65 -2.10 -24.36
CA VAL A 307 -16.50 -2.04 -25.82
C VAL A 307 -17.08 -3.29 -26.48
N LEU A 308 -17.88 -3.09 -27.53
CA LEU A 308 -18.49 -4.15 -28.31
C LEU A 308 -17.50 -4.74 -29.31
N GLN A 309 -17.64 -6.04 -29.58
CA GLN A 309 -16.93 -6.72 -30.66
C GLN A 309 -17.97 -7.24 -31.65
N SER A 310 -17.97 -6.68 -32.87
CA SER A 310 -18.92 -7.05 -33.92
C SER A 310 -20.38 -7.01 -33.45
N GLY A 311 -20.78 -5.93 -32.75
CA GLY A 311 -22.14 -5.73 -32.21
C GLY A 311 -22.48 -6.55 -30.96
N GLN A 312 -21.52 -7.28 -30.38
CA GLN A 312 -21.76 -8.14 -29.22
C GLN A 312 -21.00 -7.68 -27.97
N CYS A 313 -21.72 -7.59 -26.87
CA CYS A 313 -21.19 -7.46 -25.52
C CYS A 313 -20.93 -8.85 -24.93
N ARG A 314 -19.77 -9.05 -24.31
CA ARG A 314 -19.41 -10.33 -23.66
C ARG A 314 -20.35 -10.75 -22.54
N SER A 315 -21.10 -9.80 -21.96
CA SER A 315 -22.03 -10.06 -20.85
C SER A 315 -23.50 -10.02 -21.23
N HIS A 316 -23.89 -9.16 -22.15
CA HIS A 316 -25.30 -8.93 -22.50
C HIS A 316 -25.66 -9.46 -23.90
N GLY A 317 -24.70 -10.03 -24.63
CA GLY A 317 -24.93 -10.55 -25.97
C GLY A 317 -25.05 -9.43 -27.01
N GLU A 318 -25.94 -9.62 -27.99
CA GLU A 318 -26.21 -8.63 -29.02
C GLU A 318 -26.94 -7.42 -28.43
N VAL A 319 -26.40 -6.22 -28.62
CA VAL A 319 -26.95 -4.95 -28.12
C VAL A 319 -26.73 -3.85 -29.16
N ASP A 320 -27.63 -2.86 -29.19
CA ASP A 320 -27.44 -1.65 -29.99
C ASP A 320 -26.38 -0.77 -29.32
N GLY A 321 -25.20 -0.67 -29.94
CA GLY A 321 -24.05 0.03 -29.38
C GLY A 321 -24.19 1.55 -29.36
N GLU A 322 -23.62 2.16 -28.33
CA GLU A 322 -23.43 3.60 -28.26
C GLU A 322 -22.05 3.97 -28.79
N ASP A 323 -22.02 4.80 -29.83
CA ASP A 323 -20.78 5.27 -30.45
C ASP A 323 -19.91 6.07 -29.47
N ASP A 324 -18.63 5.80 -29.48
CA ASP A 324 -17.65 6.46 -28.63
C ASP A 324 -16.26 6.57 -29.30
N LEU A 325 -15.38 7.36 -28.71
CA LEU A 325 -13.97 7.46 -29.07
C LEU A 325 -13.10 7.03 -27.88
N ARG A 326 -12.02 6.31 -28.18
CA ARG A 326 -11.00 5.93 -27.20
C ARG A 326 -9.70 5.63 -27.92
N THR A 327 -8.56 5.92 -27.32
CA THR A 327 -7.25 5.45 -27.80
C THR A 327 -6.54 4.65 -26.73
N LYS A 328 -5.92 3.54 -27.12
CA LYS A 328 -5.03 2.75 -26.29
C LYS A 328 -3.62 2.78 -26.91
N ALA A 329 -2.78 3.70 -26.44
CA ALA A 329 -1.42 3.86 -26.93
C ALA A 329 -0.43 3.11 -26.03
N ILE A 330 0.51 2.37 -26.62
CA ILE A 330 1.60 1.73 -25.87
C ILE A 330 2.75 2.70 -25.75
N LEU A 331 3.04 3.14 -24.53
CA LEU A 331 4.10 4.07 -24.19
C LEU A 331 5.30 3.30 -23.64
N ASP A 332 6.51 3.67 -24.09
CA ASP A 332 7.78 3.05 -23.69
C ASP A 332 8.84 4.13 -23.48
N ASP A 333 9.54 4.08 -22.36
CA ASP A 333 10.63 5.01 -22.01
C ASP A 333 12.01 4.32 -21.97
N GLY A 334 12.07 3.06 -22.39
CA GLY A 334 13.25 2.20 -22.32
C GLY A 334 13.43 1.44 -21.00
N THR A 335 12.66 1.75 -19.96
CA THR A 335 12.68 1.05 -18.66
C THR A 335 11.57 0.01 -18.56
N ALA A 336 10.37 0.34 -19.02
CA ALA A 336 9.21 -0.55 -19.10
C ALA A 336 8.19 -0.01 -20.12
N THR A 337 7.03 -0.67 -20.22
CA THR A 337 5.92 -0.25 -21.07
C THR A 337 4.62 -0.09 -20.29
N VAL A 338 3.82 0.92 -20.64
CA VAL A 338 2.47 1.13 -20.09
C VAL A 338 1.47 1.33 -21.24
N THR A 339 0.22 0.93 -21.03
CA THR A 339 -0.87 1.30 -21.95
C THR A 339 -1.53 2.59 -21.48
N ALA A 340 -1.28 3.70 -22.19
CA ALA A 340 -2.02 4.95 -21.99
C ALA A 340 -3.41 4.83 -22.61
N ILE A 341 -4.45 5.00 -21.79
CA ILE A 341 -5.86 4.98 -22.18
C ILE A 341 -6.33 6.42 -22.23
N LEU A 342 -6.68 6.87 -23.43
CA LEU A 342 -7.20 8.21 -23.69
C LEU A 342 -8.71 8.12 -23.86
N ASP A 343 -9.42 8.97 -23.14
CA ASP A 343 -10.87 9.10 -23.22
C ASP A 343 -11.33 9.73 -24.54
N ARG A 344 -12.63 10.02 -24.64
CA ARG A 344 -13.23 10.57 -25.85
C ARG A 344 -12.64 11.92 -26.20
N GLU A 345 -12.49 12.78 -25.21
CA GLU A 345 -12.04 14.16 -25.33
C GLU A 345 -10.61 14.21 -25.87
N LEU A 346 -9.67 13.51 -25.22
CA LEU A 346 -8.27 13.42 -25.67
C LEU A 346 -8.15 12.73 -27.04
N THR A 347 -8.94 11.68 -27.27
CA THR A 347 -8.95 10.97 -28.57
C THR A 347 -9.43 11.88 -29.70
N ALA A 348 -10.48 12.67 -29.46
CA ALA A 348 -11.03 13.60 -30.44
C ALA A 348 -10.05 14.71 -30.80
N GLU A 349 -9.28 15.20 -29.83
CA GLU A 349 -8.22 16.19 -30.05
C GLU A 349 -7.14 15.65 -30.98
N ILE A 350 -6.62 14.46 -30.69
CA ILE A 350 -5.58 13.80 -31.51
C ILE A 350 -6.10 13.50 -32.92
N TYR A 351 -7.31 12.97 -33.02
CA TYR A 351 -7.92 12.67 -34.32
C TYR A 351 -8.26 13.95 -35.12
N GLY A 352 -8.44 15.08 -34.44
CA GLY A 352 -8.87 16.35 -35.05
C GLY A 352 -10.37 16.39 -35.37
N GLY A 353 -11.18 15.57 -34.69
CA GLY A 353 -12.63 15.46 -34.94
C GLY A 353 -13.39 14.69 -33.86
N GLY A 354 -14.68 15.01 -33.69
CA GLY A 354 -15.56 14.31 -32.76
C GLY A 354 -16.19 13.03 -33.34
N ILE A 355 -17.14 12.46 -32.60
CA ILE A 355 -17.87 11.23 -32.96
C ILE A 355 -18.51 11.33 -34.34
N GLU A 356 -19.10 12.47 -34.71
CA GLU A 356 -19.76 12.62 -36.01
C GLU A 356 -18.77 12.50 -37.18
N ALA A 357 -17.60 13.14 -37.06
CA ALA A 357 -16.55 13.08 -38.08
C ALA A 357 -15.98 11.66 -38.20
N ALA A 358 -15.72 11.02 -37.06
CA ALA A 358 -15.26 9.64 -37.00
C ALA A 358 -16.28 8.66 -37.62
N ARG A 359 -17.57 8.86 -37.35
CA ARG A 359 -18.67 8.08 -37.93
C ARG A 359 -18.77 8.28 -39.44
N GLU A 360 -18.61 9.51 -39.93
CA GLU A 360 -18.60 9.81 -41.37
C GLU A 360 -17.40 9.13 -42.05
N ALA A 361 -16.19 9.30 -41.52
CA ALA A 361 -14.98 8.65 -42.02
C ALA A 361 -15.13 7.12 -42.08
N ALA A 362 -15.66 6.51 -41.02
CA ALA A 362 -15.88 5.07 -40.97
C ALA A 362 -16.91 4.59 -42.00
N ARG A 363 -17.96 5.37 -42.28
CA ARG A 363 -18.96 5.05 -43.31
C ARG A 363 -18.37 5.16 -44.71
N ASP A 364 -17.58 6.20 -44.97
CA ASP A 364 -16.97 6.44 -46.27
C ASP A 364 -15.91 5.38 -46.61
N ALA A 365 -15.12 4.96 -45.62
CA ALA A 365 -14.15 3.87 -45.76
C ALA A 365 -14.79 2.47 -45.76
N MET A 366 -16.04 2.35 -45.29
CA MET A 366 -16.68 1.08 -44.90
C MET A 366 -15.85 0.28 -43.88
N ASP A 367 -15.08 0.98 -43.06
CA ASP A 367 -14.17 0.42 -42.08
C ASP A 367 -14.05 1.38 -40.89
N ARG A 368 -14.25 0.87 -39.67
CA ARG A 368 -14.13 1.69 -38.46
C ARG A 368 -12.67 1.89 -38.03
N GLU A 369 -11.77 1.00 -38.49
CA GLU A 369 -10.35 1.05 -38.15
C GLU A 369 -9.65 2.28 -38.76
N VAL A 370 -10.21 2.90 -39.80
CA VAL A 370 -9.66 4.12 -40.43
C VAL A 370 -9.39 5.26 -39.43
N VAL A 371 -10.18 5.35 -38.36
CA VAL A 371 -10.00 6.35 -37.31
C VAL A 371 -8.79 5.99 -36.42
N ALA A 372 -8.63 4.72 -36.09
CA ALA A 372 -7.48 4.23 -35.33
C ALA A 372 -6.19 4.34 -36.15
N GLU A 373 -6.22 4.06 -37.45
CA GLU A 373 -5.09 4.21 -38.37
C GLU A 373 -4.64 5.68 -38.45
N ALA A 374 -5.57 6.62 -38.61
CA ALA A 374 -5.25 8.04 -38.63
C ALA A 374 -4.63 8.53 -37.31
N ILE A 375 -5.13 8.04 -36.18
CA ILE A 375 -4.54 8.31 -34.86
C ILE A 375 -3.13 7.71 -34.77
N ALA A 376 -2.94 6.47 -35.23
CA ALA A 376 -1.63 5.81 -35.21
C ALA A 376 -0.58 6.56 -36.05
N GLU A 377 -0.96 7.09 -37.22
CA GLU A 377 -0.07 7.94 -38.05
C GLU A 377 0.40 9.21 -37.32
N GLU A 378 -0.42 9.75 -36.41
CA GLU A 378 -0.07 10.92 -35.63
C GLU A 378 0.76 10.59 -34.39
N LEU A 379 0.52 9.45 -33.75
CA LEU A 379 1.15 9.11 -32.47
C LEU A 379 2.42 8.26 -32.60
N VAL A 380 2.40 7.23 -33.44
CA VAL A 380 3.43 6.18 -33.41
C VAL A 380 4.80 6.75 -33.79
N GLY A 381 5.80 6.43 -32.98
CA GLY A 381 7.19 6.87 -33.13
C GLY A 381 7.46 8.28 -32.60
N ARG A 382 6.48 8.95 -31.99
CA ARG A 382 6.66 10.26 -31.34
C ARG A 382 6.60 10.12 -29.82
N SER A 383 7.23 11.07 -29.12
CA SER A 383 7.29 11.08 -27.67
C SER A 383 6.23 12.00 -27.07
N PHE A 384 5.64 11.56 -25.97
CA PHE A 384 4.55 12.25 -25.28
C PHE A 384 4.77 12.24 -23.77
N ARG A 385 4.33 13.32 -23.13
CA ARG A 385 4.13 13.43 -21.68
C ARG A 385 2.68 13.09 -21.40
N VAL A 386 2.46 12.15 -20.50
CA VAL A 386 1.13 11.65 -20.15
C VAL A 386 0.95 11.74 -18.65
N ARG A 387 -0.08 12.47 -18.22
CA ARG A 387 -0.46 12.57 -16.80
C ARG A 387 -1.75 11.79 -16.57
N GLY A 388 -1.83 11.06 -15.47
CA GLY A 388 -3.04 10.32 -15.14
C GLY A 388 -2.89 9.33 -13.99
N SER A 389 -3.87 8.45 -13.87
CA SER A 389 -3.92 7.40 -12.87
C SER A 389 -3.39 6.09 -13.44
N LEU A 390 -2.28 5.61 -12.88
CA LEU A 390 -1.65 4.33 -13.23
C LEU A 390 -2.19 3.21 -12.34
N SER A 391 -2.66 2.14 -12.97
CA SER A 391 -3.02 0.90 -12.30
C SER A 391 -2.19 -0.26 -12.85
N VAL A 392 -1.79 -1.18 -11.97
CA VAL A 392 -1.02 -2.38 -12.34
C VAL A 392 -1.83 -3.60 -11.92
N ASP A 393 -2.16 -4.46 -12.88
CA ASP A 393 -2.87 -5.71 -12.64
C ASP A 393 -2.23 -6.88 -13.39
N ASP A 394 -2.83 -8.06 -13.30
CA ASP A 394 -2.38 -9.28 -13.99
C ASP A 394 -2.29 -9.14 -15.54
N TYR A 395 -2.92 -8.12 -16.12
CA TYR A 395 -2.94 -7.85 -17.55
C TYR A 395 -1.94 -6.75 -17.96
N GLY A 396 -1.22 -6.17 -16.99
CA GLY A 396 -0.16 -5.19 -17.17
C GLY A 396 -0.53 -3.80 -16.66
N ALA A 397 0.35 -2.84 -16.94
CA ALA A 397 0.18 -1.47 -16.50
C ALA A 397 -0.72 -0.66 -17.45
N ASN A 398 -1.74 0.00 -16.89
CA ASN A 398 -2.65 0.89 -17.61
C ASN A 398 -2.66 2.26 -16.96
N LEU A 399 -2.46 3.31 -17.75
CA LEU A 399 -2.56 4.69 -17.31
C LEU A 399 -3.79 5.34 -17.93
N ASP A 400 -4.82 5.60 -17.13
CA ASP A 400 -5.98 6.38 -17.53
C ASP A 400 -5.58 7.86 -17.56
N ALA A 401 -5.41 8.42 -18.76
CA ALA A 401 -4.82 9.74 -18.95
C ALA A 401 -5.83 10.86 -18.67
N SER A 402 -5.42 11.83 -17.87
CA SER A 402 -6.10 13.13 -17.72
C SER A 402 -5.49 14.21 -18.62
N ALA A 403 -4.23 14.04 -19.03
CA ALA A 403 -3.58 14.87 -20.02
C ALA A 403 -2.62 14.05 -20.90
N PHE A 404 -2.51 14.43 -22.17
CA PHE A 404 -1.64 13.79 -23.15
C PHE A 404 -1.06 14.84 -24.10
N GLU A 405 0.22 15.16 -23.96
CA GLU A 405 0.86 16.25 -24.67
C GLU A 405 2.15 15.79 -25.37
N PRO A 406 2.53 16.36 -26.53
CA PRO A 406 3.84 16.10 -27.11
C PRO A 406 4.96 16.41 -26.12
N ALA A 407 5.93 15.50 -26.01
CA ALA A 407 7.17 15.77 -25.32
C ALA A 407 8.00 16.73 -26.18
N THR A 408 8.27 17.91 -25.65
CA THR A 408 9.02 18.98 -26.34
C THR A 408 10.48 19.05 -25.89
N GLU A 409 10.91 18.07 -25.11
CA GLU A 409 12.27 17.98 -24.59
C GLU A 409 13.25 17.83 -25.75
N ASP A 410 14.34 18.60 -25.70
CA ASP A 410 15.39 18.51 -26.70
C ASP A 410 16.07 17.14 -26.57
N PRO A 411 16.05 16.27 -27.60
CA PRO A 411 16.73 14.98 -27.55
C PRO A 411 18.21 15.09 -27.20
N ALA A 412 18.86 16.22 -27.53
CA ALA A 412 20.25 16.45 -27.15
C ALA A 412 20.42 16.72 -25.64
N ALA A 413 19.44 17.36 -25.00
CA ALA A 413 19.41 17.56 -23.55
C ALA A 413 19.20 16.22 -22.84
N VAL A 414 18.17 15.46 -23.23
CA VAL A 414 17.89 14.12 -22.68
C VAL A 414 19.11 13.20 -22.81
N ALA A 415 19.76 13.18 -23.98
CA ALA A 415 20.98 12.39 -24.17
C ALA A 415 22.15 12.86 -23.30
N SER A 416 22.24 14.17 -23.01
CA SER A 416 23.28 14.73 -22.15
C SER A 416 23.07 14.39 -20.69
N ASP A 417 21.82 14.35 -20.23
CA ASP A 417 21.45 13.98 -18.86
C ASP A 417 21.78 12.50 -18.62
N VAL A 418 21.32 11.61 -19.51
CA VAL A 418 21.68 10.17 -19.47
C VAL A 418 23.20 9.96 -19.49
N LEU A 419 23.93 10.71 -20.33
CA LEU A 419 25.39 10.64 -20.36
C LEU A 419 26.05 11.14 -19.08
N SER A 420 25.41 12.06 -18.36
CA SER A 420 25.92 12.58 -17.09
C SER A 420 25.71 11.56 -15.98
N ASP A 421 24.53 10.94 -15.91
CA ASP A 421 24.22 9.88 -14.94
C ASP A 421 25.16 8.68 -15.11
N LEU A 422 25.46 8.29 -16.35
CA LEU A 422 26.43 7.22 -16.64
C LEU A 422 27.88 7.60 -16.30
N ARG A 423 28.19 8.89 -16.15
CA ARG A 423 29.53 9.40 -15.82
C ARG A 423 29.71 9.65 -14.33
N GLU A 424 28.64 9.76 -13.56
CA GLU A 424 28.74 9.77 -12.10
C GLU A 424 29.10 8.34 -11.65
N PRO A 425 30.26 8.12 -11.01
CA PRO A 425 30.56 6.81 -10.47
C PRO A 425 29.52 6.50 -9.39
N ALA A 426 28.77 5.41 -9.57
CA ALA A 426 27.91 4.84 -8.52
C ALA A 426 28.67 4.90 -7.20
N ALA A 427 28.15 5.68 -6.25
CA ALA A 427 28.76 5.80 -4.94
C ALA A 427 28.89 4.40 -4.37
N ALA A 428 30.12 3.90 -4.31
CA ALA A 428 30.42 2.61 -3.72
C ALA A 428 29.95 2.66 -2.27
N THR A 429 28.92 1.89 -1.96
CA THR A 429 28.65 1.38 -0.62
C THR A 429 29.81 0.43 -0.28
N ASP A 430 30.94 1.02 0.12
CA ASP A 430 32.13 0.29 0.49
C ASP A 430 31.88 -0.37 1.85
N GLY A 431 31.33 -1.59 1.80
CA GLY A 431 31.36 -2.53 2.91
C GLY A 431 32.81 -2.80 3.29
N GLY A 432 33.26 -2.10 4.34
CA GLY A 432 34.61 -2.23 4.90
C GLY A 432 34.87 -3.64 5.44
N ALA A 433 35.37 -4.52 4.58
CA ALA A 433 36.03 -5.75 5.00
C ALA A 433 37.47 -5.43 5.41
N ASP A 434 37.65 -5.19 6.71
CA ASP A 434 38.97 -4.96 7.32
C ASP A 434 39.75 -6.29 7.40
N ALA A 435 40.47 -6.62 6.32
CA ALA A 435 41.42 -7.74 6.29
C ALA A 435 42.80 -7.25 6.77
N ALA A 436 43.01 -7.35 8.08
CA ALA A 436 44.27 -7.09 8.75
C ALA A 436 45.46 -7.85 8.11
N SER A 437 46.43 -7.09 7.62
CA SER A 437 47.75 -7.57 7.22
C SER A 437 48.57 -7.97 8.46
N ARG A 438 48.89 -9.26 8.59
CA ARG A 438 49.93 -9.77 9.51
C ARG A 438 51.14 -10.26 8.73
N GLY A 439 52.30 -9.66 9.01
CA GLY A 439 53.64 -10.10 8.61
C GLY A 439 54.49 -8.93 8.12
N GLY A 440 55.68 -8.58 8.64
CA GLY A 440 56.52 -9.04 9.75
C GLY A 440 57.29 -7.81 10.29
N GLU A 441 58.33 -7.81 11.10
CA GLU A 441 59.39 -8.76 11.41
C GLU A 441 60.07 -8.32 12.72
N ARG A 442 60.47 -9.27 13.57
CA ARG A 442 61.66 -9.34 14.47
C ARG A 442 61.38 -10.05 15.79
#